data_AF-A0A9P1BKS8-F1
#
_entry.id   AF-A0A9P1BKS8-F1
#
_cell.length_a   1.000
_cell.length_b   1.000
_cell.length_c   1.000
_cell.angle_alpha   90.00
_cell.angle_beta   90.00
_cell.angle_gamma   90.00
#
_symmetry.space_group_name_H-M   'P 1'
#
loop_
_entity.id
_entity.type
_entity.pdbx_description
1 polymer ?
#
loop_
_entity_poly.entity_id
_entity_poly.type
_entity_poly.pdbx_seq_one_letter_code
_entity_poly.pdbx_strand_id
1 'polypeptide(L)'
;MDSEKLPERLQEVSPERLSSHPLKKGNPRDHWRLEHVEQKVLESGLVALQSQLTASPSKSPAARQGSAVLRASFFERLLEGHVELKACPANDVAAAQGDLKKLNLSQLLALRILTKDFPTTSVGSLKVHGHFLAALSSELFQKVGARALGEEIATRKRLEQIGARLVLCLGAAELLAGANPAPPCRWLTALEEEDSSSSFVLVDVCAHSAQIMEGVSGDFDQYRGINIALVIDLGSSSSLNWEVITMDAAKDDIPAAMTVLRARRRRKGTRRTTVEETPEDSARHFPSLPFATEELVPKSKREDRDAEASSTKGMEWPATSPPRNSRERESGYKDYPFITDIFDYFGCCTRRRDESHA
;
A
#
# COMPACT_ATOMS: atom_id res chain seq x y z
N MET A 1 -26.65 1.37 -51.39
CA MET A 1 -25.32 0.75 -51.24
C MET A 1 -24.46 1.81 -50.59
N ASP A 2 -24.60 1.94 -49.27
CA ASP A 2 -23.98 3.00 -48.49
C ASP A 2 -22.87 2.36 -47.66
N SER A 3 -21.64 2.68 -48.02
CA SER A 3 -20.44 2.21 -47.32
C SER A 3 -20.33 2.91 -45.97
N GLU A 4 -20.62 2.17 -44.91
CA GLU A 4 -20.25 2.50 -43.53
C GLU A 4 -18.72 2.63 -43.43
N LYS A 5 -18.26 3.87 -43.19
CA LYS A 5 -16.89 4.15 -42.77
C LYS A 5 -16.74 3.75 -41.30
N LEU A 6 -15.98 2.68 -41.06
CA LEU A 6 -15.48 2.30 -39.73
C LEU A 6 -14.60 3.41 -39.14
N PRO A 7 -14.72 3.71 -37.83
CA PRO A 7 -13.94 4.74 -37.19
C PRO A 7 -12.48 4.32 -37.01
N GLU A 8 -11.64 5.31 -37.25
CA GLU A 8 -10.19 5.29 -37.29
C GLU A 8 -9.58 4.87 -35.95
N ARG A 9 -8.57 4.00 -36.05
CA ARG A 9 -7.78 3.41 -34.97
C ARG A 9 -7.33 4.43 -33.92
N LEU A 10 -7.45 4.02 -32.66
CA LEU A 10 -6.72 4.56 -31.52
C LEU A 10 -5.24 4.75 -31.89
N GLN A 11 -4.80 6.00 -31.88
CA GLN A 11 -3.40 6.37 -32.03
C GLN A 11 -2.61 5.82 -30.84
N GLU A 12 -1.64 4.97 -31.12
CA GLU A 12 -0.59 4.59 -30.17
C GLU A 12 0.10 5.86 -29.69
N VAL A 13 -0.05 6.14 -28.39
CA VAL A 13 0.66 7.21 -27.70
C VAL A 13 2.15 6.86 -27.73
N SER A 14 2.91 7.58 -28.56
CA SER A 14 4.37 7.47 -28.60
C SER A 14 4.94 7.82 -27.22
N PRO A 15 5.84 7.00 -26.64
CA PRO A 15 6.48 7.31 -25.37
C PRO A 15 7.46 8.47 -25.59
N GLU A 16 7.01 9.69 -25.27
CA GLU A 16 7.85 10.88 -25.25
C GLU A 16 8.98 10.71 -24.24
N ARG A 17 10.17 10.45 -24.78
CA ARG A 17 11.50 10.95 -24.38
C ARG A 17 11.70 11.23 -22.89
N LEU A 18 12.17 10.20 -22.20
CA LEU A 18 12.93 10.30 -20.96
C LEU A 18 14.11 11.28 -21.15
N SER A 19 14.01 12.49 -20.60
CA SER A 19 15.08 13.48 -20.72
C SER A 19 16.23 13.16 -19.76
N SER A 20 17.39 12.82 -20.31
CA SER A 20 18.63 12.60 -19.55
C SER A 20 19.25 13.93 -19.10
N HIS A 21 19.23 14.22 -17.78
CA HIS A 21 20.05 15.28 -17.19
C HIS A 21 21.47 14.77 -16.89
N PRO A 22 22.54 15.55 -17.15
CA PRO A 22 23.91 15.05 -17.09
C PRO A 22 24.47 15.11 -15.65
N LEU A 23 24.73 13.94 -15.06
CA LEU A 23 25.61 13.80 -13.90
C LEU A 23 27.08 13.73 -14.36
N LYS A 24 27.98 14.36 -13.60
CA LYS A 24 29.41 14.55 -13.94
C LYS A 24 30.17 13.21 -14.04
N LYS A 25 31.11 13.15 -15.00
CA LYS A 25 32.05 12.08 -15.36
C LYS A 25 32.54 11.21 -14.19
N GLY A 26 31.86 10.09 -13.97
CA GLY A 26 32.42 8.75 -13.73
C GLY A 26 31.92 7.84 -14.87
N ASN A 27 32.25 6.55 -14.91
CA ASN A 27 31.69 5.63 -15.92
C ASN A 27 30.16 5.83 -16.02
N PRO A 28 29.58 5.91 -17.23
CA PRO A 28 28.17 6.19 -17.41
C PRO A 28 27.36 5.04 -16.83
N ARG A 29 26.93 5.18 -15.58
CA ARG A 29 25.98 4.25 -14.97
C ARG A 29 24.64 4.44 -15.66
N ASP A 30 23.97 3.34 -15.94
CA ASP A 30 22.61 3.39 -16.46
C ASP A 30 21.69 4.03 -15.42
N HIS A 31 20.89 4.97 -15.89
CA HIS A 31 20.05 5.82 -15.08
C HIS A 31 18.71 6.00 -15.77
N TRP A 32 17.63 5.63 -15.07
CA TRP A 32 16.27 5.80 -15.52
C TRP A 32 15.54 6.75 -14.58
N ARG A 33 14.62 7.53 -15.13
CA ARG A 33 13.74 8.39 -14.36
C ARG A 33 12.30 7.99 -14.64
N LEU A 34 11.56 7.67 -13.59
CA LEU A 34 10.15 7.33 -13.68
C LEU A 34 9.34 8.52 -13.17
N GLU A 35 8.85 9.33 -14.10
CA GLU A 35 7.95 10.46 -13.83
C GLU A 35 6.53 10.07 -14.20
N HIS A 36 5.92 9.21 -13.38
CA HIS A 36 4.59 8.69 -13.64
C HIS A 36 3.66 8.98 -12.47
N VAL A 37 2.36 8.99 -12.74
CA VAL A 37 1.37 8.91 -11.68
C VAL A 37 1.60 7.60 -10.94
N GLU A 38 1.79 7.66 -9.63
CA GLU A 38 2.06 6.50 -8.76
C GLU A 38 1.08 5.36 -9.02
N GLN A 39 -0.18 5.73 -9.23
CA GLN A 39 -1.25 4.80 -9.56
C GLN A 39 -0.98 3.96 -10.82
N LYS A 40 -0.39 4.53 -11.89
CA LYS A 40 -0.06 3.78 -13.11
C LYS A 40 1.03 2.74 -12.85
N VAL A 41 2.05 3.10 -12.06
CA VAL A 41 3.12 2.18 -11.67
C VAL A 41 2.54 1.06 -10.81
N LEU A 42 1.70 1.42 -9.83
CA LEU A 42 1.03 0.45 -8.97
C LEU A 42 0.15 -0.51 -9.79
N GLU A 43 -0.66 0.00 -10.71
CA GLU A 43 -1.52 -0.82 -11.58
C GLU A 43 -0.69 -1.79 -12.42
N SER A 44 0.40 -1.33 -13.04
CA SER A 44 1.32 -2.18 -13.79
C SER A 44 1.89 -3.30 -12.90
N GLY A 45 2.27 -2.97 -11.67
CA GLY A 45 2.79 -3.93 -10.70
C GLY A 45 1.76 -4.96 -10.24
N LEU A 46 0.51 -4.54 -10.05
CA LEU A 46 -0.60 -5.44 -9.67
C LEU A 46 -0.92 -6.43 -10.79
N VAL A 47 -0.94 -5.98 -12.05
CA VAL A 47 -1.15 -6.85 -13.22
C VAL A 47 0.00 -7.83 -13.41
N ALA A 48 1.24 -7.35 -13.25
CA ALA A 48 2.43 -8.19 -13.29
C ALA A 48 2.38 -9.26 -12.20
N LEU A 49 2.07 -8.87 -10.96
CA LEU A 49 1.90 -9.80 -9.85
C LEU A 49 0.78 -10.81 -10.12
N GLN A 50 -0.37 -10.37 -10.66
CA GLN A 50 -1.49 -11.25 -10.96
C GLN A 50 -1.10 -12.31 -11.99
N SER A 51 -0.45 -11.91 -13.08
CA SER A 51 -0.01 -12.82 -14.15
C SER A 51 0.87 -13.95 -13.61
N GLN A 52 1.65 -13.67 -12.57
CA GLN A 52 2.58 -14.63 -11.97
C GLN A 52 1.92 -15.53 -10.91
N LEU A 53 0.93 -14.99 -10.18
CA LEU A 53 0.16 -15.77 -9.21
C LEU A 53 -0.93 -16.63 -9.86
N THR A 54 -1.46 -16.23 -11.00
CA THR A 54 -2.57 -16.90 -11.70
C THR A 54 -2.14 -18.02 -12.65
N ALA A 55 -0.84 -18.33 -12.71
CA ALA A 55 -0.34 -19.56 -13.35
C ALA A 55 -1.01 -20.84 -12.78
N SER A 56 -1.68 -20.76 -11.63
CA SER A 56 -2.66 -21.73 -11.16
C SER A 56 -4.01 -21.04 -10.90
N PRO A 57 -5.05 -21.25 -11.73
CA PRO A 57 -6.36 -20.64 -11.51
C PRO A 57 -7.01 -21.21 -10.24
N SER A 58 -7.04 -20.43 -9.15
CA SER A 58 -7.75 -20.84 -7.94
C SER A 58 -9.26 -20.70 -8.16
N LYS A 59 -9.95 -21.84 -8.24
CA LYS A 59 -11.40 -21.93 -8.36
C LYS A 59 -12.04 -21.46 -7.05
N SER A 60 -12.77 -20.35 -7.10
CA SER A 60 -13.73 -19.84 -6.11
C SER A 60 -13.20 -19.67 -4.65
N PRO A 61 -13.85 -18.86 -3.81
CA PRO A 61 -13.57 -18.86 -2.38
C PRO A 61 -13.77 -20.28 -1.85
N ALA A 62 -12.78 -20.86 -1.19
CA ALA A 62 -12.98 -22.11 -0.46
C ALA A 62 -14.01 -21.84 0.64
N ALA A 63 -15.27 -22.22 0.40
CA ALA A 63 -16.37 -22.01 1.32
C ALA A 63 -16.13 -22.83 2.60
N ARG A 64 -15.52 -22.21 3.62
CA ARG A 64 -15.53 -22.76 4.97
C ARG A 64 -16.97 -22.71 5.47
N GLN A 65 -17.64 -23.87 5.49
CA GLN A 65 -19.00 -24.07 5.96
C GLN A 65 -19.11 -23.61 7.42
N GLY A 66 -19.78 -22.48 7.66
CA GLY A 66 -20.14 -22.02 8.99
C GLY A 66 -20.31 -20.50 9.12
N SER A 67 -21.56 -20.04 9.03
CA SER A 67 -22.09 -18.73 9.49
C SER A 67 -21.82 -17.42 8.70
N ALA A 68 -21.04 -17.41 7.62
CA ALA A 68 -20.79 -16.18 6.83
C ALA A 68 -21.59 -16.05 5.52
N VAL A 69 -22.74 -16.73 5.38
CA VAL A 69 -23.46 -16.91 4.09
C VAL A 69 -23.83 -15.59 3.39
N LEU A 70 -24.34 -14.59 4.12
CA LEU A 70 -24.75 -13.33 3.49
C LEU A 70 -23.56 -12.44 3.06
N ARG A 71 -22.42 -12.53 3.75
CA ARG A 71 -21.24 -11.69 3.46
C ARG A 71 -20.29 -12.33 2.45
N ALA A 72 -20.27 -13.66 2.37
CA ALA A 72 -19.64 -14.37 1.25
C ALA A 72 -20.24 -13.93 -0.10
N SER A 73 -21.58 -13.77 -0.15
CA SER A 73 -22.29 -13.34 -1.36
C SER A 73 -21.90 -11.93 -1.86
N PHE A 74 -21.36 -11.06 -0.98
CA PHE A 74 -20.92 -9.73 -1.40
C PHE A 74 -19.62 -9.80 -2.22
N PHE A 75 -18.60 -10.51 -1.69
CA PHE A 75 -17.32 -10.65 -2.39
C PHE A 75 -17.43 -11.54 -3.61
N GLU A 76 -18.27 -12.58 -3.59
CA GLU A 76 -18.55 -13.42 -4.77
C GLU A 76 -19.11 -12.55 -5.90
N ARG A 77 -20.17 -11.79 -5.64
CA ARG A 77 -20.75 -10.88 -6.65
C ARG A 77 -19.76 -9.83 -7.16
N LEU A 78 -18.90 -9.29 -6.29
CA LEU A 78 -17.85 -8.34 -6.70
C LEU A 78 -16.80 -9.01 -7.59
N LEU A 79 -16.29 -10.17 -7.19
CA LEU A 79 -15.26 -10.92 -7.90
C LEU A 79 -15.76 -11.45 -9.25
N GLU A 80 -17.03 -11.81 -9.34
CA GLU A 80 -17.71 -12.23 -10.57
C GLU A 80 -18.12 -11.04 -11.46
N GLY A 81 -17.95 -9.81 -11.00
CA GLY A 81 -18.34 -8.60 -11.73
C GLY A 81 -19.87 -8.39 -11.84
N HIS A 82 -20.65 -9.09 -11.02
CA HIS A 82 -22.11 -8.92 -10.95
C HIS A 82 -22.53 -7.60 -10.30
N VAL A 83 -21.68 -7.03 -9.45
CA VAL A 83 -21.87 -5.70 -8.87
C VAL A 83 -20.58 -4.89 -8.97
N GLU A 84 -20.70 -3.59 -9.24
CA GLU A 84 -19.58 -2.65 -9.19
C GLU A 84 -19.50 -2.04 -7.79
N LEU A 85 -18.29 -1.90 -7.24
CA LEU A 85 -18.09 -1.36 -5.88
C LEU A 85 -18.75 0.03 -5.70
N LYS A 86 -18.75 0.89 -6.73
CA LYS A 86 -19.36 2.23 -6.70
C LYS A 86 -20.89 2.22 -6.61
N ALA A 87 -21.53 1.11 -6.98
CA ALA A 87 -22.98 0.95 -6.91
C ALA A 87 -23.43 0.29 -5.60
N CYS A 88 -22.49 -0.18 -4.78
CA CYS A 88 -22.80 -0.84 -3.53
C CYS A 88 -23.28 0.16 -2.46
N PRO A 89 -24.31 -0.20 -1.67
CA PRO A 89 -24.71 0.61 -0.51
C PRO A 89 -23.56 0.76 0.50
N ALA A 90 -23.43 1.94 1.09
CA ALA A 90 -22.37 2.21 2.08
C ALA A 90 -22.41 1.24 3.28
N ASN A 91 -23.61 0.80 3.70
CA ASN A 91 -23.78 -0.16 4.80
C ASN A 91 -23.17 -1.53 4.45
N ASP A 92 -23.32 -1.99 3.21
CA ASP A 92 -22.77 -3.28 2.75
C ASP A 92 -21.25 -3.20 2.68
N VAL A 93 -20.71 -2.10 2.16
CA VAL A 93 -19.27 -1.85 2.06
C VAL A 93 -18.61 -1.78 3.45
N ALA A 94 -19.24 -1.05 4.38
CA ALA A 94 -18.77 -0.97 5.76
C ALA A 94 -18.78 -2.34 6.46
N ALA A 95 -19.86 -3.11 6.28
CA ALA A 95 -19.99 -4.45 6.86
C ALA A 95 -18.96 -5.45 6.30
N ALA A 96 -18.57 -5.29 5.03
CA ALA A 96 -17.59 -6.15 4.36
C ALA A 96 -16.13 -5.85 4.74
N GLN A 97 -15.81 -4.64 5.23
CA GLN A 97 -14.43 -4.21 5.48
C GLN A 97 -13.67 -5.15 6.44
N GLY A 98 -14.32 -5.64 7.51
CA GLY A 98 -13.70 -6.56 8.47
C GLY A 98 -13.40 -7.96 7.90
N ASP A 99 -14.11 -8.34 6.84
CA ASP A 99 -13.98 -9.66 6.22
C ASP A 99 -12.85 -9.73 5.17
N LEU A 100 -12.23 -8.59 4.80
CA LEU A 100 -11.07 -8.54 3.90
C LEU A 100 -9.92 -9.45 4.38
N LYS A 101 -9.70 -9.56 5.70
CA LYS A 101 -8.69 -10.44 6.31
C LYS A 101 -8.84 -11.91 5.94
N LYS A 102 -10.08 -12.34 5.69
CA LYS A 102 -10.45 -13.73 5.40
C LYS A 102 -10.20 -14.09 3.93
N LEU A 103 -10.04 -13.10 3.06
CA LEU A 103 -9.77 -13.34 1.64
C LEU A 103 -8.33 -13.81 1.44
N ASN A 104 -8.13 -14.70 0.48
CA ASN A 104 -6.79 -15.11 0.08
C ASN A 104 -6.10 -14.03 -0.78
N LEU A 105 -4.80 -14.18 -1.02
CA LEU A 105 -4.02 -13.19 -1.78
C LEU A 105 -4.58 -12.97 -3.20
N SER A 106 -4.96 -14.05 -3.89
CA SER A 106 -5.50 -13.99 -5.25
C SER A 106 -6.81 -13.19 -5.32
N GLN A 107 -7.69 -13.36 -4.34
CA GLN A 107 -8.96 -12.63 -4.23
C GLN A 107 -8.74 -11.15 -3.92
N LEU A 108 -7.86 -10.82 -2.99
CA LEU A 108 -7.51 -9.42 -2.68
C LEU A 108 -6.93 -8.71 -3.90
N LEU A 109 -6.06 -9.40 -4.65
CA LEU A 109 -5.46 -8.87 -5.87
C LEU A 109 -6.51 -8.65 -6.98
N ALA A 110 -7.39 -9.63 -7.20
CA ALA A 110 -8.49 -9.51 -8.16
C ALA A 110 -9.41 -8.34 -7.80
N LEU A 111 -9.84 -8.21 -6.54
CA LEU A 111 -10.64 -7.07 -6.07
C LEU A 111 -9.91 -5.73 -6.29
N ARG A 112 -8.60 -5.65 -6.01
CA ARG A 112 -7.84 -4.41 -6.18
C ARG A 112 -7.77 -3.99 -7.66
N ILE A 113 -7.60 -4.94 -8.57
CA ILE A 113 -7.58 -4.70 -10.01
C ILE A 113 -8.97 -4.28 -10.52
N LEU A 114 -10.03 -4.96 -10.07
CA LEU A 114 -11.42 -4.63 -10.42
C LEU A 114 -11.84 -3.22 -9.94
N THR A 115 -11.18 -2.69 -8.92
CA THR A 115 -11.50 -1.39 -8.30
C THR A 115 -10.49 -0.30 -8.63
N LYS A 116 -9.59 -0.52 -9.60
CA LYS A 116 -8.54 0.46 -9.96
C LYS A 116 -9.11 1.79 -10.47
N ASP A 117 -10.23 1.75 -11.19
CA ASP A 117 -10.86 2.93 -11.80
C ASP A 117 -11.78 3.68 -10.83
N PHE A 118 -11.78 3.29 -9.54
CA PHE A 118 -12.61 3.94 -8.54
C PHE A 118 -12.05 5.35 -8.23
N PRO A 119 -12.83 6.43 -8.44
CA PRO A 119 -12.36 7.79 -8.20
C PRO A 119 -12.24 8.04 -6.69
N THR A 120 -11.03 8.10 -6.17
CA THR A 120 -10.76 8.38 -4.75
C THR A 120 -10.95 9.85 -4.38
N THR A 121 -11.09 10.75 -5.37
CA THR A 121 -11.14 12.20 -5.18
C THR A 121 -12.55 12.79 -5.09
N SER A 122 -13.61 11.98 -5.21
CA SER A 122 -14.99 12.49 -5.14
C SER A 122 -15.32 13.03 -3.74
N VAL A 123 -15.58 14.32 -3.64
CA VAL A 123 -15.88 15.02 -2.39
C VAL A 123 -17.22 14.55 -1.81
N GLY A 124 -17.18 13.86 -0.66
CA GLY A 124 -18.32 13.71 0.24
C GLY A 124 -19.00 12.33 0.28
N SER A 125 -19.51 11.82 -0.84
CA SER A 125 -20.44 10.67 -0.83
C SER A 125 -19.78 9.29 -0.73
N LEU A 126 -18.47 9.17 -1.01
CA LEU A 126 -17.78 7.88 -1.11
C LEU A 126 -16.72 7.63 -0.03
N LYS A 127 -16.79 8.32 1.12
CA LYS A 127 -15.81 8.15 2.23
C LYS A 127 -15.67 6.69 2.69
N VAL A 128 -16.80 5.99 2.87
CA VAL A 128 -16.82 4.58 3.29
C VAL A 128 -16.11 3.68 2.28
N HIS A 129 -16.29 3.95 0.98
CA HIS A 129 -15.61 3.22 -0.09
C HIS A 129 -14.11 3.50 -0.09
N GLY A 130 -13.70 4.75 0.15
CA GLY A 130 -12.29 5.10 0.34
C GLY A 130 -11.64 4.34 1.49
N HIS A 131 -12.31 4.23 2.64
CA HIS A 131 -11.83 3.42 3.77
C HIS A 131 -11.72 1.93 3.43
N PHE A 132 -12.70 1.40 2.68
CA PHE A 132 -12.67 0.03 2.20
C PHE A 132 -11.47 -0.21 1.27
N LEU A 133 -11.19 0.68 0.31
CA LEU A 133 -10.06 0.56 -0.62
C LEU A 133 -8.70 0.68 0.08
N ALA A 134 -8.60 1.54 1.10
CA ALA A 134 -7.42 1.64 1.95
C ALA A 134 -7.19 0.35 2.73
N ALA A 135 -8.25 -0.20 3.35
CA ALA A 135 -8.19 -1.49 4.05
C ALA A 135 -7.84 -2.65 3.10
N LEU A 136 -8.41 -2.68 1.89
CA LEU A 136 -8.11 -3.67 0.85
C LEU A 136 -6.63 -3.62 0.47
N SER A 137 -6.09 -2.42 0.24
CA SER A 137 -4.67 -2.24 -0.12
C SER A 137 -3.75 -2.65 1.03
N SER A 138 -4.09 -2.29 2.27
CA SER A 138 -3.34 -2.67 3.47
C SER A 138 -3.29 -4.19 3.64
N GLU A 139 -4.43 -4.89 3.58
CA GLU A 139 -4.48 -6.35 3.67
C GLU A 139 -3.73 -7.03 2.51
N LEU A 140 -3.90 -6.52 1.28
CA LEU A 140 -3.20 -7.03 0.10
C LEU A 140 -1.68 -6.93 0.29
N PHE A 141 -1.16 -5.73 0.56
CA PHE A 141 0.28 -5.53 0.66
C PHE A 141 0.89 -6.25 1.86
N GLN A 142 0.16 -6.41 2.96
CA GLN A 142 0.64 -7.23 4.07
C GLN A 142 0.83 -8.69 3.66
N LYS A 143 -0.13 -9.29 2.94
CA LYS A 143 -0.01 -10.67 2.47
C LYS A 143 1.07 -10.83 1.39
N VAL A 144 1.22 -9.84 0.51
CA VAL A 144 2.32 -9.78 -0.46
C VAL A 144 3.67 -9.70 0.25
N GLY A 145 3.81 -8.79 1.21
CA GLY A 145 5.04 -8.62 1.98
C GLY A 145 5.40 -9.87 2.79
N ALA A 146 4.42 -10.49 3.45
CA ALA A 146 4.63 -11.73 4.20
C ALA A 146 5.14 -12.85 3.29
N ARG A 147 4.54 -13.00 2.10
CA ARG A 147 4.98 -13.99 1.11
C ARG A 147 6.38 -13.70 0.56
N ALA A 148 6.68 -12.44 0.28
CA ALA A 148 7.96 -12.03 -0.30
C ALA A 148 9.11 -12.19 0.70
N LEU A 149 8.85 -11.96 1.98
CA LEU A 149 9.85 -12.04 3.05
C LEU A 149 10.07 -13.48 3.56
N GLY A 150 9.10 -14.38 3.37
CA GLY A 150 9.22 -15.78 3.76
C GLY A 150 9.03 -15.99 5.28
N GLU A 151 10.00 -16.61 5.93
CA GLU A 151 9.94 -16.98 7.36
C GLU A 151 10.37 -15.85 8.32
N GLU A 152 10.86 -14.72 7.79
CA GLU A 152 11.33 -13.61 8.62
C GLU A 152 10.16 -12.93 9.34
N ILE A 153 10.36 -12.63 10.63
CA ILE A 153 9.34 -12.02 11.47
C ILE A 153 9.38 -10.50 11.29
N ALA A 154 8.30 -9.92 10.80
CA ALA A 154 8.12 -8.48 10.68
C ALA A 154 6.77 -8.02 11.22
N THR A 155 6.69 -6.75 11.64
CA THR A 155 5.43 -6.16 12.08
C THR A 155 4.45 -6.05 10.91
N ARG A 156 3.15 -6.01 11.21
CA ARG A 156 2.11 -5.89 10.20
C ARG A 156 2.30 -4.68 9.27
N LYS A 157 2.60 -3.51 9.85
CA LYS A 157 2.86 -2.28 9.08
C LYS A 157 4.12 -2.41 8.23
N ARG A 158 5.14 -3.10 8.73
CA ARG A 158 6.38 -3.36 7.98
C ARG A 158 6.14 -4.25 6.77
N LEU A 159 5.36 -5.33 6.94
CA LEU A 159 4.95 -6.21 5.85
C LEU A 159 4.15 -5.44 4.79
N GLU A 160 3.25 -4.55 5.20
CA GLU A 160 2.52 -3.66 4.30
C GLU A 160 3.47 -2.81 3.43
N GLN A 161 4.44 -2.15 4.06
CA GLN A 161 5.43 -1.33 3.35
C GLN A 161 6.25 -2.16 2.36
N ILE A 162 6.71 -3.35 2.77
CA ILE A 162 7.48 -4.26 1.91
C ILE A 162 6.65 -4.71 0.71
N GLY A 163 5.40 -5.14 0.93
CA GLY A 163 4.53 -5.55 -0.16
C GLY A 163 4.21 -4.41 -1.11
N ALA A 164 3.98 -3.20 -0.60
CA ALA A 164 3.79 -2.01 -1.43
C ALA A 164 5.05 -1.71 -2.28
N ARG A 165 6.25 -1.78 -1.68
CA ARG A 165 7.51 -1.60 -2.41
C ARG A 165 7.74 -2.67 -3.46
N LEU A 166 7.46 -3.94 -3.17
CA LEU A 166 7.55 -5.03 -4.14
C LEU A 166 6.68 -4.74 -5.37
N VAL A 167 5.40 -4.42 -5.16
CA VAL A 167 4.46 -4.13 -6.25
C VAL A 167 4.89 -2.91 -7.06
N LEU A 168 5.36 -1.84 -6.41
CA LEU A 168 5.87 -0.67 -7.11
C LEU A 168 7.15 -0.96 -7.91
N CYS A 169 8.09 -1.74 -7.37
CA CYS A 169 9.30 -2.16 -8.10
C CYS A 169 8.96 -3.05 -9.30
N LEU A 170 8.00 -3.98 -9.15
CA LEU A 170 7.48 -4.78 -10.26
C LEU A 170 6.90 -3.88 -11.36
N GLY A 171 6.03 -2.94 -10.98
CA GLY A 171 5.43 -2.00 -11.93
C GLY A 171 6.46 -1.12 -12.62
N ALA A 172 7.45 -0.63 -11.89
CA ALA A 172 8.55 0.16 -12.46
C ALA A 172 9.40 -0.67 -13.43
N ALA A 173 9.72 -1.92 -13.08
CA ALA A 173 10.47 -2.83 -13.94
C ALA A 173 9.73 -3.12 -15.25
N GLU A 174 8.42 -3.40 -15.19
CA GLU A 174 7.58 -3.60 -16.39
C GLU A 174 7.56 -2.37 -17.29
N LEU A 175 7.36 -1.17 -16.72
CA LEU A 175 7.35 0.07 -17.49
C LEU A 175 8.72 0.39 -18.12
N LEU A 176 9.80 -0.10 -17.53
CA LEU A 176 11.17 0.11 -18.00
C LEU A 176 11.73 -1.09 -18.79
N ALA A 177 10.96 -2.16 -19.00
CA ALA A 177 11.42 -3.37 -19.68
C ALA A 177 11.86 -3.13 -21.14
N GLY A 178 11.32 -2.09 -21.79
CA GLY A 178 11.72 -1.67 -23.13
C GLY A 178 12.97 -0.77 -23.20
N ALA A 179 13.56 -0.39 -22.06
CA ALA A 179 14.77 0.42 -22.04
C ALA A 179 16.00 -0.41 -22.46
N ASN A 180 17.00 0.27 -23.04
CA ASN A 180 18.28 -0.34 -23.39
C ASN A 180 19.45 0.45 -22.76
N PRO A 181 20.14 -0.11 -21.75
CA PRO A 181 19.88 -1.43 -21.17
C PRO A 181 18.61 -1.47 -20.31
N ALA A 182 18.08 -2.67 -20.09
CA ALA A 182 17.00 -2.90 -19.16
C ALA A 182 17.53 -2.83 -17.71
N PRO A 183 16.71 -2.38 -16.74
CA PRO A 183 17.12 -2.37 -15.34
C PRO A 183 17.34 -3.80 -14.81
N PRO A 184 18.22 -4.00 -13.81
CA PRO A 184 18.47 -5.32 -13.22
C PRO A 184 17.25 -5.85 -12.44
N CYS A 185 17.22 -7.16 -12.15
CA CYS A 185 16.16 -7.79 -11.36
C CYS A 185 16.14 -7.36 -9.87
N ARG A 186 17.24 -6.85 -9.32
CA ARG A 186 17.35 -6.55 -7.89
C ARG A 186 17.25 -5.05 -7.65
N TRP A 187 16.28 -4.65 -6.85
CA TRP A 187 15.88 -3.27 -6.61
C TRP A 187 16.03 -2.94 -5.13
N LEU A 188 16.83 -1.94 -4.81
CA LEU A 188 17.09 -1.49 -3.45
C LEU A 188 16.33 -0.20 -3.17
N THR A 189 15.47 -0.18 -2.16
CA THR A 189 14.65 0.99 -1.82
C THR A 189 14.58 1.29 -0.33
N ALA A 190 14.46 2.59 -0.04
CA ALA A 190 13.87 3.20 1.15
C ALA A 190 12.69 2.43 1.79
N LEU A 191 12.79 1.94 3.02
CA LEU A 191 11.61 1.74 3.87
C LEU A 191 11.40 2.93 4.81
N GLU A 192 10.14 3.19 5.17
CA GLU A 192 9.78 4.27 6.09
C GLU A 192 10.02 3.83 7.53
N GLU A 193 10.69 4.69 8.29
CA GLU A 193 11.14 4.43 9.64
C GLU A 193 10.01 4.63 10.67
N GLU A 194 9.94 3.74 11.65
CA GLU A 194 9.27 4.02 12.94
C GLU A 194 10.29 4.44 14.01
N ASP A 195 11.48 3.82 14.04
CA ASP A 195 12.37 3.85 15.22
C ASP A 195 13.80 4.37 14.97
N SER A 196 13.99 5.34 14.06
CA SER A 196 15.31 5.98 13.77
C SER A 196 16.36 5.07 13.10
N SER A 197 16.18 3.75 13.13
CA SER A 197 17.00 2.79 12.39
C SER A 197 16.52 2.72 10.95
N SER A 198 17.26 3.44 10.14
CA SER A 198 16.99 3.57 8.73
C SER A 198 17.25 2.22 8.04
N SER A 199 16.28 1.72 7.30
CA SER A 199 16.28 0.32 6.86
C SER A 199 15.95 0.14 5.37
N PHE A 200 16.68 -0.82 4.83
CA PHE A 200 16.70 -1.44 3.52
C PHE A 200 15.50 -2.31 3.19
N VAL A 201 14.99 -2.29 1.97
CA VAL A 201 14.52 -3.54 1.36
C VAL A 201 15.18 -3.74 0.00
N LEU A 202 15.79 -4.91 -0.17
CA LEU A 202 16.21 -5.44 -1.45
C LEU A 202 15.08 -6.32 -2.00
N VAL A 203 14.50 -5.88 -3.10
CA VAL A 203 13.43 -6.57 -3.81
C VAL A 203 14.03 -7.29 -5.02
N ASP A 204 13.81 -8.59 -5.15
CA ASP A 204 14.07 -9.33 -6.38
C ASP A 204 12.77 -9.43 -7.17
N VAL A 205 12.61 -8.61 -8.22
CA VAL A 205 11.38 -8.57 -9.01
C VAL A 205 11.17 -9.83 -9.86
N CYS A 206 12.25 -10.58 -10.11
CA CYS A 206 12.21 -11.80 -10.90
C CYS A 206 11.83 -13.01 -10.01
N ALA A 207 12.20 -12.99 -8.73
CA ALA A 207 11.84 -14.04 -7.76
C ALA A 207 10.66 -13.71 -6.83
N HIS A 208 10.14 -12.47 -6.88
CA HIS A 208 9.09 -11.94 -5.98
C HIS A 208 9.44 -12.03 -4.51
N SER A 209 10.73 -12.00 -4.21
CA SER A 209 11.25 -12.06 -2.85
C SER A 209 11.73 -10.69 -2.39
N ALA A 210 11.74 -10.50 -1.09
CA ALA A 210 12.27 -9.32 -0.45
C ALA A 210 13.22 -9.74 0.68
N GLN A 211 14.25 -8.92 0.92
CA GLN A 211 15.16 -9.06 2.05
C GLN A 211 15.30 -7.71 2.73
N ILE A 212 15.11 -7.65 4.05
CA ILE A 212 15.38 -6.44 4.83
C ILE A 212 16.91 -6.31 5.00
N MET A 213 17.43 -5.10 4.82
CA MET A 213 18.85 -4.82 5.00
C MET A 213 19.06 -3.65 5.96
N GLU A 214 20.16 -3.64 6.72
CA GLU A 214 20.50 -2.52 7.59
C GLU A 214 21.24 -1.42 6.82
N GLY A 215 21.83 -1.80 5.68
CA GLY A 215 22.65 -0.93 4.84
C GLY A 215 24.10 -0.87 5.32
N VAL A 216 24.57 -1.92 6.00
CA VAL A 216 25.98 -2.09 6.33
C VAL A 216 26.70 -2.78 5.17
N SER A 217 28.02 -2.63 5.06
CA SER A 217 28.79 -3.21 3.95
C SER A 217 28.65 -4.72 3.84
N GLY A 218 28.51 -5.43 4.97
CA GLY A 218 28.35 -6.88 5.02
C GLY A 218 27.08 -7.40 4.34
N ASP A 219 26.02 -6.60 4.28
CA ASP A 219 24.76 -6.97 3.62
C ASP A 219 24.95 -7.23 2.11
N PHE A 220 26.00 -6.62 1.53
CA PHE A 220 26.24 -6.61 0.09
C PHE A 220 27.29 -7.62 -0.38
N ASP A 221 27.97 -8.31 0.53
CA ASP A 221 29.05 -9.23 0.18
C ASP A 221 28.57 -10.41 -0.69
N GLN A 222 27.36 -10.91 -0.44
CA GLN A 222 26.73 -11.95 -1.25
C GLN A 222 26.30 -11.49 -2.65
N TYR A 223 26.31 -10.18 -2.91
CA TYR A 223 25.90 -9.59 -4.18
C TYR A 223 27.07 -9.09 -5.04
N ARG A 224 28.33 -9.39 -4.67
CA ARG A 224 29.51 -8.96 -5.44
C ARG A 224 29.41 -9.40 -6.91
N GLY A 225 29.58 -8.42 -7.82
CA GLY A 225 29.50 -8.62 -9.27
C GLY A 225 28.07 -8.65 -9.81
N ILE A 226 27.06 -8.41 -8.97
CA ILE A 226 25.66 -8.30 -9.35
C ILE A 226 25.28 -6.83 -9.40
N ASN A 227 24.62 -6.43 -10.50
CA ASN A 227 24.05 -5.12 -10.65
C ASN A 227 22.75 -5.00 -9.82
N ILE A 228 22.64 -3.92 -9.05
CA ILE A 228 21.48 -3.57 -8.23
C ILE A 228 20.93 -2.23 -8.72
N ALA A 229 19.62 -2.16 -8.93
CA ALA A 229 18.89 -0.94 -9.21
C ALA A 229 18.63 -0.20 -7.89
N LEU A 230 19.34 0.89 -7.65
CA LEU A 230 19.11 1.75 -6.52
C LEU A 230 17.96 2.72 -6.80
N VAL A 231 16.90 2.66 -6.00
CA VAL A 231 15.71 3.52 -6.13
C VAL A 231 15.82 4.74 -5.22
N ILE A 232 15.72 5.92 -5.83
CA ILE A 232 15.69 7.21 -5.15
C ILE A 232 14.29 7.80 -5.31
N ASP A 233 13.53 7.81 -4.22
CA ASP A 233 12.24 8.46 -4.21
C ASP A 233 12.39 9.99 -4.05
N LEU A 234 12.11 10.70 -5.13
CA LEU A 234 12.07 12.15 -5.21
C LEU A 234 10.65 12.71 -5.12
N GLY A 235 9.65 11.84 -5.00
CA GLY A 235 8.24 12.17 -5.07
C GLY A 235 7.72 13.03 -3.91
N SER A 236 6.58 13.66 -4.18
CA SER A 236 5.63 14.07 -3.14
C SER A 236 4.86 12.85 -2.64
N SER A 237 4.16 12.98 -1.52
CA SER A 237 3.10 12.07 -1.07
C SER A 237 2.04 11.69 -2.13
N SER A 238 1.92 12.42 -3.25
CA SER A 238 0.94 12.16 -4.31
C SER A 238 1.54 11.91 -5.70
N SER A 239 2.87 11.94 -5.85
CA SER A 239 3.51 11.83 -7.16
C SER A 239 4.74 10.94 -7.07
N LEU A 240 4.74 9.80 -7.75
CA LEU A 240 5.92 8.94 -7.83
C LEU A 240 6.93 9.57 -8.79
N ASN A 241 8.05 10.01 -8.23
CA ASN A 241 9.19 10.50 -9.01
C ASN A 241 10.39 9.70 -8.57
N TRP A 242 10.68 8.60 -9.28
CA TRP A 242 11.79 7.72 -8.94
C TRP A 242 12.96 7.97 -9.88
N GLU A 243 14.14 8.18 -9.33
CA GLU A 243 15.40 7.99 -10.07
C GLU A 243 15.90 6.59 -9.75
N VAL A 244 16.17 5.79 -10.78
CA VAL A 244 16.68 4.42 -10.66
C VAL A 244 18.08 4.40 -11.23
N ILE A 245 19.07 4.02 -10.43
CA ILE A 245 20.49 4.04 -10.82
C ILE A 245 21.04 2.63 -10.68
N THR A 246 21.67 2.09 -11.73
CA THR A 246 22.38 0.81 -11.60
C THR A 246 23.69 0.99 -10.87
N MET A 247 23.94 0.11 -9.90
CA MET A 247 25.18 0.04 -9.13
C MET A 247 25.72 -1.40 -9.15
N ASP A 248 27.02 -1.55 -9.29
CA ASP A 248 27.72 -2.83 -9.18
C ASP A 248 28.18 -3.00 -7.73
N ALA A 249 27.63 -3.98 -7.02
CA ALA A 249 27.93 -4.18 -5.61
C ALA A 249 29.40 -4.54 -5.31
N ALA A 250 30.20 -4.94 -6.31
CA ALA A 250 31.64 -5.17 -6.13
C ALA A 250 32.47 -3.88 -6.28
N LYS A 251 31.99 -2.90 -7.04
CA LYS A 251 32.76 -1.69 -7.38
C LYS A 251 32.27 -0.44 -6.66
N ASP A 252 30.99 -0.41 -6.33
CA ASP A 252 30.33 0.79 -5.84
C ASP A 252 30.06 0.71 -4.34
N ASP A 253 30.27 1.82 -3.63
CA ASP A 253 29.91 1.97 -2.23
C ASP A 253 28.39 2.21 -2.10
N ILE A 254 27.64 1.10 -2.11
CA ILE A 254 26.19 1.13 -1.93
C ILE A 254 25.81 1.76 -0.58
N PRO A 255 26.41 1.39 0.57
CA PRO A 255 26.13 2.06 1.86
C PRO A 255 26.27 3.59 1.82
N ALA A 256 27.31 4.12 1.18
CA ALA A 256 27.47 5.57 1.03
C ALA A 256 26.37 6.17 0.14
N ALA A 257 26.05 5.52 -0.99
CA ALA A 257 24.94 5.95 -1.85
C ALA A 257 23.61 5.97 -1.09
N MET A 258 23.32 4.93 -0.31
CA MET A 258 22.15 4.86 0.56
C MET A 258 22.11 6.00 1.57
N THR A 259 23.25 6.35 2.17
CA THR A 259 23.36 7.48 3.09
C THR A 259 23.04 8.81 2.41
N VAL A 260 23.50 9.00 1.18
CA VAL A 260 23.15 10.16 0.36
C VAL A 260 21.64 10.20 0.07
N LEU A 261 21.01 9.06 -0.22
CA LEU A 261 19.56 8.99 -0.43
C LEU A 261 18.78 9.45 0.80
N ARG A 262 19.17 8.96 1.98
CA ARG A 262 18.58 9.38 3.26
C ARG A 262 18.68 10.89 3.44
N ALA A 263 19.86 11.45 3.23
CA ALA A 263 20.10 12.89 3.36
C ALA A 263 19.22 13.70 2.40
N ARG A 264 19.06 13.24 1.14
CA ARG A 264 18.23 13.90 0.13
C ARG A 264 16.75 13.84 0.49
N ARG A 265 16.26 12.69 0.99
CA ARG A 265 14.87 12.51 1.44
C ARG A 265 14.53 13.42 2.62
N ARG A 266 15.39 13.48 3.65
CA ARG A 266 15.21 14.35 4.83
C ARG A 266 15.11 15.83 4.45
N ARG A 267 15.98 16.31 3.56
CA ARG A 267 15.97 17.71 3.09
C ARG A 267 14.67 18.09 2.37
N LYS A 268 14.04 17.16 1.65
CA LYS A 268 12.74 17.41 1.00
C LYS A 268 11.60 17.49 2.01
N GLY A 269 11.62 16.67 3.05
CA GLY A 269 10.63 16.73 4.13
C GLY A 269 10.63 18.06 4.86
N THR A 270 11.80 18.56 5.28
CA THR A 270 11.94 19.80 6.05
C THR A 270 11.52 21.06 5.27
N ARG A 271 11.71 21.09 3.95
CA ARG A 271 11.28 22.24 3.12
C ARG A 271 9.77 22.40 3.03
N ARG A 272 8.99 21.34 3.31
CA ARG A 272 7.52 21.42 3.26
C ARG A 272 6.95 22.04 4.52
N THR A 273 7.42 21.61 5.68
CA THR A 273 6.95 22.15 6.96
C THR A 273 7.23 23.65 7.12
N THR A 274 8.28 24.17 6.49
CA THR A 274 8.63 25.60 6.56
C THR A 274 7.86 26.49 5.59
N VAL A 275 7.20 25.95 4.56
CA VAL A 275 6.48 26.77 3.55
C VAL A 275 4.97 26.82 3.85
N GLU A 276 4.39 25.79 4.46
CA GLU A 276 2.97 25.82 4.88
C GLU A 276 2.70 26.57 6.20
N GLU A 277 3.74 26.91 6.98
CA GLU A 277 3.62 27.73 8.19
C GLU A 277 4.05 29.19 7.95
N THR A 278 3.68 29.78 6.82
CA THR A 278 3.57 31.25 6.77
C THR A 278 2.15 31.61 7.20
N PRO A 279 1.94 32.16 8.41
CA PRO A 279 0.62 32.59 8.81
C PRO A 279 0.22 33.73 7.86
N GLU A 280 -0.91 33.57 7.16
CA GLU A 280 -1.61 34.63 6.44
C GLU A 280 -2.19 35.70 7.41
N ASP A 281 -1.49 36.01 8.51
CA ASP A 281 -1.76 37.13 9.41
C ASP A 281 -1.10 38.41 8.88
N SER A 282 -1.42 38.74 7.64
CA SER A 282 -1.38 40.11 7.16
C SER A 282 -2.77 40.47 6.67
N ALA A 283 -3.71 40.40 7.61
CA ALA A 283 -4.97 41.12 7.56
C ALA A 283 -4.68 42.57 7.17
N ARG A 284 -5.02 42.90 5.92
CA ARG A 284 -5.13 44.27 5.46
C ARG A 284 -6.15 44.95 6.36
N HIS A 285 -5.68 45.96 7.08
CA HIS A 285 -6.47 47.07 7.59
C HIS A 285 -7.54 47.47 6.55
N PHE A 286 -8.79 47.15 6.83
CA PHE A 286 -9.93 47.87 6.28
C PHE A 286 -10.44 48.82 7.36
N PRO A 287 -10.49 50.13 7.11
CA PRO A 287 -11.14 51.06 8.04
C PRO A 287 -12.63 50.77 8.06
N SER A 288 -13.16 50.54 9.26
CA SER A 288 -14.59 50.40 9.53
C SER A 288 -15.32 51.70 9.22
N LEU A 289 -16.30 51.63 8.32
CA LEU A 289 -17.35 52.63 8.18
C LEU A 289 -18.51 52.28 9.13
N PRO A 290 -19.15 53.28 9.77
CA PRO A 290 -20.32 53.05 10.58
C PRO A 290 -21.57 53.10 9.70
N PHE A 291 -22.36 52.02 9.68
CA PHE A 291 -23.76 52.12 9.28
C PHE A 291 -24.62 51.40 10.32
N ALA A 292 -25.45 52.21 10.97
CA ALA A 292 -26.58 51.78 11.77
C ALA A 292 -27.69 51.29 10.83
N THR A 293 -28.33 50.17 11.16
CA THR A 293 -29.79 50.06 11.09
C THR A 293 -30.26 48.90 11.97
N GLU A 294 -31.19 49.24 12.87
CA GLU A 294 -31.97 48.33 13.67
C GLU A 294 -32.81 47.41 12.78
N GLU A 295 -32.94 46.13 13.15
CA GLU A 295 -34.21 45.44 12.97
C GLU A 295 -34.42 44.37 14.04
N LEU A 296 -35.59 44.46 14.67
CA LEU A 296 -36.08 43.70 15.81
C LEU A 296 -36.52 42.29 15.40
N VAL A 297 -36.12 41.26 16.16
CA VAL A 297 -36.78 39.95 16.17
C VAL A 297 -36.90 39.44 17.62
N PRO A 298 -38.02 38.78 18.01
CA PRO A 298 -38.51 38.79 19.39
C PRO A 298 -38.05 37.61 20.25
N LYS A 299 -38.01 37.88 21.57
CA LYS A 299 -37.69 36.95 22.65
C LYS A 299 -38.77 35.85 22.77
N SER A 300 -38.36 34.59 22.60
CA SER A 300 -39.18 33.43 22.99
C SER A 300 -39.14 33.23 24.51
N LYS A 301 -40.34 33.26 25.07
CA LYS A 301 -40.75 33.11 26.46
C LYS A 301 -40.34 31.73 27.00
N ARG A 302 -39.57 31.71 28.09
CA ARG A 302 -39.24 30.53 28.90
C ARG A 302 -40.39 30.37 29.89
N GLU A 303 -41.16 29.28 29.78
CA GLU A 303 -42.18 28.91 30.75
C GLU A 303 -41.62 27.86 31.70
N ASP A 304 -41.75 28.18 32.99
CA ASP A 304 -41.52 27.32 34.14
C ASP A 304 -42.54 26.19 34.17
N ARG A 305 -42.09 24.97 34.51
CA ARG A 305 -42.94 23.93 35.09
C ARG A 305 -42.19 23.18 36.17
N ASP A 306 -42.69 23.39 37.39
CA ASP A 306 -42.34 22.68 38.60
C ASP A 306 -42.92 21.26 38.66
N ALA A 307 -42.14 20.40 39.33
CA ALA A 307 -42.49 19.35 40.26
C ALA A 307 -43.60 18.33 39.91
N GLU A 308 -43.22 17.06 39.82
CA GLU A 308 -43.92 16.02 40.59
C GLU A 308 -42.99 14.83 40.93
N ALA A 309 -43.12 14.38 42.18
CA ALA A 309 -42.31 13.38 42.82
C ALA A 309 -42.69 11.95 42.41
N SER A 310 -41.70 11.07 42.26
CA SER A 310 -41.92 9.62 42.15
C SER A 310 -40.74 8.83 42.72
N SER A 311 -40.87 8.48 43.99
CA SER A 311 -40.63 7.13 44.56
C SER A 311 -39.57 6.26 43.87
N THR A 312 -38.32 6.33 44.35
CA THR A 312 -37.31 5.31 44.07
C THR A 312 -37.40 4.19 45.11
N LYS A 313 -37.97 3.07 44.69
CA LYS A 313 -37.98 1.80 45.41
C LYS A 313 -36.58 1.16 45.30
N GLY A 314 -35.95 0.91 46.44
CA GLY A 314 -34.66 0.24 46.55
C GLY A 314 -34.71 -1.17 45.98
N MET A 315 -33.74 -1.50 45.13
CA MET A 315 -33.52 -2.84 44.60
C MET A 315 -32.08 -3.22 44.97
N GLU A 316 -31.97 -4.00 46.05
CA GLU A 316 -30.71 -4.59 46.52
C GLU A 316 -30.23 -5.62 45.49
N TRP A 317 -29.04 -5.39 44.94
CA TRP A 317 -28.31 -6.38 44.16
C TRP A 317 -27.47 -7.25 45.10
N PRO A 318 -27.53 -8.59 45.00
CA PRO A 318 -26.70 -9.45 45.83
C PRO A 318 -25.23 -9.37 45.40
N ALA A 319 -24.36 -9.18 46.39
CA ALA A 319 -22.91 -9.21 46.26
C ALA A 319 -22.44 -10.53 45.65
N THR A 320 -21.75 -10.44 44.51
CA THR A 320 -21.00 -11.56 43.92
C THR A 320 -19.56 -11.49 44.41
N SER A 321 -19.21 -12.44 45.27
CA SER A 321 -17.85 -12.69 45.73
C SER A 321 -16.94 -13.07 44.55
N PRO A 322 -15.68 -12.61 44.50
CA PRO A 322 -14.74 -13.02 43.46
C PRO A 322 -14.13 -14.39 43.80
N PRO A 323 -14.04 -15.35 42.86
CA PRO A 323 -13.21 -16.51 43.05
C PRO A 323 -11.74 -16.14 42.82
N ARG A 324 -10.97 -16.28 43.90
CA ARG A 324 -9.52 -16.25 43.94
C ARG A 324 -8.99 -17.50 43.24
N ASN A 325 -8.39 -17.36 42.07
CA ASN A 325 -7.57 -18.40 41.44
C ASN A 325 -6.33 -17.76 40.81
N SER A 326 -5.24 -17.79 41.57
CA SER A 326 -3.88 -17.66 41.08
C SER A 326 -3.47 -18.98 40.41
N ARG A 327 -3.44 -18.99 39.08
CA ARG A 327 -2.74 -20.01 38.30
C ARG A 327 -1.90 -19.32 37.24
N GLU A 328 -0.62 -19.63 37.29
CA GLU A 328 0.45 -19.14 36.43
C GLU A 328 0.04 -19.22 34.96
N ARG A 329 0.05 -18.08 34.27
CA ARG A 329 -0.01 -18.02 32.80
C ARG A 329 1.38 -18.32 32.28
N GLU A 330 1.64 -19.59 31.97
CA GLU A 330 2.59 -19.95 30.94
C GLU A 330 2.10 -19.37 29.60
N SER A 331 2.94 -18.58 28.95
CA SER A 331 2.65 -17.92 27.67
C SER A 331 2.63 -18.95 26.54
N GLY A 332 1.50 -19.65 26.38
CA GLY A 332 1.22 -20.50 25.22
C GLY A 332 0.69 -19.69 24.05
N TYR A 333 1.56 -19.15 23.20
CA TYR A 333 1.20 -18.72 21.84
C TYR A 333 1.05 -19.98 20.97
N LYS A 334 -0.09 -20.66 21.07
CA LYS A 334 -0.49 -21.76 20.19
C LYS A 334 -1.95 -21.55 19.81
N ASP A 335 -2.22 -20.67 18.85
CA ASP A 335 -3.48 -20.62 18.09
C ASP A 335 -3.32 -19.70 16.86
N TYR A 336 -2.56 -20.16 15.88
CA TYR A 336 -2.60 -19.62 14.51
C TYR A 336 -2.72 -20.77 13.51
N PRO A 337 -3.95 -21.21 13.14
CA PRO A 337 -4.18 -22.27 12.16
C PRO A 337 -3.89 -21.83 10.70
N PHE A 338 -3.19 -20.71 10.50
CA PHE A 338 -2.76 -20.20 9.20
C PHE A 338 -1.35 -20.68 8.81
N ILE A 339 -0.52 -21.08 9.77
CA ILE A 339 0.87 -21.46 9.51
C ILE A 339 0.96 -22.87 8.91
N THR A 340 0.01 -23.77 9.18
CA THR A 340 0.04 -25.14 8.64
C THR A 340 -0.33 -25.24 7.16
N ASP A 341 -1.23 -24.38 6.67
CA ASP A 341 -1.64 -24.38 5.25
C ASP A 341 -0.58 -23.75 4.32
N ILE A 342 0.48 -23.15 4.89
CA ILE A 342 1.66 -22.68 4.15
C ILE A 342 2.58 -23.85 3.78
N PHE A 343 2.74 -24.86 4.64
CA PHE A 343 3.78 -25.87 4.44
C PHE A 343 3.47 -26.96 3.40
N ASP A 344 2.19 -27.23 3.10
CA ASP A 344 1.83 -28.22 2.07
C ASP A 344 2.05 -27.69 0.63
N TYR A 345 2.25 -26.38 0.44
CA TYR A 345 2.47 -25.78 -0.89
C TYR A 345 3.97 -25.54 -1.22
N PHE A 346 4.85 -25.44 -0.21
CA PHE A 346 6.28 -25.14 -0.43
C PHE A 346 7.20 -26.37 -0.61
N GLY A 347 6.66 -27.59 -0.49
CA GLY A 347 7.46 -28.83 -0.59
C GLY A 347 7.95 -29.23 -2.00
N CYS A 348 7.59 -28.52 -3.07
CA CYS A 348 7.91 -28.95 -4.44
C CYS A 348 8.96 -28.10 -5.20
N CYS A 349 9.43 -26.97 -4.67
CA CYS A 349 10.29 -26.04 -5.46
C CYS A 349 11.78 -25.99 -5.06
N THR A 350 12.27 -26.82 -4.14
CA THR A 350 13.70 -26.83 -3.75
C THR A 350 14.49 -28.04 -4.27
N ARG A 351 14.10 -28.65 -5.41
CA ARG A 351 14.85 -29.79 -5.95
C ARG A 351 15.17 -29.70 -7.45
N ARG A 352 16.47 -29.47 -7.70
CA ARG A 352 17.31 -29.68 -8.92
C ARG A 352 17.82 -28.41 -9.58
N ARG A 353 19.01 -28.00 -9.14
CA ARG A 353 20.01 -27.38 -10.01
C ARG A 353 21.40 -27.88 -9.64
N ASP A 354 21.59 -29.18 -9.80
CA ASP A 354 22.90 -29.79 -9.96
C ASP A 354 22.86 -30.63 -11.25
N GLU A 355 24.00 -30.69 -11.93
CA GLU A 355 24.31 -31.44 -13.16
C GLU A 355 24.18 -30.68 -14.49
N SER A 356 25.23 -29.92 -14.83
CA SER A 356 25.87 -29.99 -16.17
C SER A 356 27.19 -29.21 -16.19
N HIS A 357 28.27 -29.87 -15.74
CA HIS A 357 29.61 -29.63 -16.27
C HIS A 357 30.36 -30.97 -16.28
N ALA A 358 30.36 -31.59 -17.47
CA ALA A 358 31.39 -32.50 -17.93
C ALA A 358 32.01 -31.86 -19.18
#